data_AF-A0A1Q9UNH5-F1
#
_entry.id   AF-A0A1Q9UNH5-F1
#
_cell.length_a   1.000
_cell.length_b   1.000
_cell.length_c   1.000
_cell.angle_alpha   90.00
_cell.angle_beta   90.00
_cell.angle_gamma   90.00
#
_symmetry.space_group_name_H-M   'P 1'
#
loop_
_entity.id
_entity.type
_entity.pdbx_description
1 polymer ?
#
loop_
_entity_poly.entity_id
_entity_poly.type
_entity_poly.pdbx_seq_one_letter_code
_entity_poly.pdbx_strand_id
1 'polypeptide(L)'
;MTRPAALLAAASVLTLAGCSGQLPMTPDPRPGLAVSQQSERQVERFLPAAQAGDSEMEIVQGFLRAGEGFASDDDVSRTYLTDELASDWVPTSDVIVYDGGGGLTLTRTEEGEVSVEMLAVGRVDERGRLTELAPRTTTVTFGLTRVDGEPRISAFPDDAGLWLSDTEFARAFRPTTISYLNPQRDLFVPELRWLPDSDGLPTAVTRAQLAPLPAHLEGAVRTGAQEGLRLATPAVPVDPSTLVATVNLRGATLAQDDTLAADLSSQLAHSLLGLTSVAGVDVQVAGQPLALEGVEGAITGATQLPYAELEQSTDQVLLRVGEELTGVDPAQYALRDLPSTGEDRLPTVGLDWTGIAASADLEDLTAVSTDGSSFRRWRGEEVHTNAGIGDELTTPAVDGDEAFWLGGLQRSSQTPRIWVVDRADLDGVARPVETPWLADDDRVHGLSISPDGSRALVVLEQVDQDGQEEQGPHPLVLSGIVRDGQGRPVGLTDPAPVAAQLEDVTSARWSGAGEVLLVGQRATDAGPHPFRLPLGGWLEPLGELPGLVDAVPVPGATGVDVIARTRDGGVYVPEGQSGWQPVRNADQVVVPGG
;
A
#
# COMPACT_ATOMS: atom_id res chain seq x y z
N MET A 1 59.66 63.54 -15.48
CA MET A 1 58.25 63.77 -15.86
C MET A 1 57.82 62.66 -16.81
N THR A 2 56.69 62.02 -16.48
CA THR A 2 55.79 61.22 -17.35
C THR A 2 56.30 59.94 -18.06
N ARG A 3 56.03 58.78 -17.42
CA ARG A 3 55.47 57.50 -17.92
C ARG A 3 56.08 56.85 -19.20
N PRO A 4 56.66 55.65 -19.05
CA PRO A 4 56.10 54.48 -19.74
C PRO A 4 56.06 53.27 -18.81
N ALA A 5 55.08 53.23 -17.90
CA ALA A 5 54.84 52.11 -16.99
C ALA A 5 53.44 51.50 -17.18
N ALA A 6 52.86 51.63 -18.38
CA ALA A 6 51.48 51.25 -18.66
C ALA A 6 51.32 50.18 -19.76
N LEU A 7 52.43 49.61 -20.28
CA LEU A 7 52.37 48.64 -21.39
C LEU A 7 52.98 47.27 -21.10
N LEU A 8 53.52 47.03 -19.90
CA LEU A 8 53.98 45.72 -19.45
C LEU A 8 53.13 45.10 -18.33
N ALA A 9 52.08 45.79 -17.87
CA ALA A 9 51.14 45.25 -16.87
C ALA A 9 49.86 44.66 -17.50
N ALA A 10 49.67 44.77 -18.81
CA ALA A 10 48.49 44.27 -19.52
C ALA A 10 48.65 42.85 -20.12
N ALA A 11 49.86 42.27 -20.08
CA ALA A 11 50.13 40.94 -20.63
C ALA A 11 50.25 39.84 -19.56
N SER A 12 50.21 40.20 -18.26
CA SER A 12 50.34 39.26 -17.13
C SER A 12 49.01 38.92 -16.46
N VAL A 13 47.89 39.45 -16.98
CA VAL A 13 46.52 39.23 -16.43
C VAL A 13 45.78 38.14 -17.22
N LEU A 14 46.33 37.65 -18.33
CA LEU A 14 45.69 36.66 -19.22
C LEU A 14 46.09 35.20 -18.96
N THR A 15 46.81 34.90 -17.87
CA THR A 15 47.23 33.53 -17.50
C THR A 15 46.62 33.02 -16.20
N LEU A 16 45.51 33.61 -15.72
CA LEU A 16 44.71 33.07 -14.60
C LEU A 16 43.31 32.56 -15.00
N ALA A 17 42.99 32.43 -16.29
CA ALA A 17 41.75 31.78 -16.75
C ALA A 17 41.91 30.25 -16.88
N GLY A 18 42.62 29.62 -15.94
CA GLY A 18 42.80 28.18 -15.85
C GLY A 18 42.11 27.62 -14.62
N CYS A 19 41.02 26.89 -14.85
CA CYS A 19 40.31 26.04 -13.89
C CYS A 19 39.41 26.73 -12.85
N SER A 20 38.37 27.45 -13.28
CA SER A 20 37.08 27.37 -12.58
C SER A 20 36.24 26.27 -13.26
N GLY A 21 36.63 25.02 -13.03
CA GLY A 21 35.72 23.91 -13.22
C GLY A 21 34.53 24.18 -12.33
N GLN A 22 33.39 24.43 -12.95
CA GLN A 22 32.09 24.43 -12.30
C GLN A 22 31.89 23.01 -11.77
N LEU A 23 32.32 22.74 -10.53
CA LEU A 23 31.81 21.61 -9.78
C LEU A 23 30.33 21.91 -9.58
N PRO A 24 29.40 21.05 -10.05
CA PRO A 24 28.02 21.15 -9.61
C PRO A 24 28.03 21.00 -8.09
N MET A 25 27.89 22.11 -7.38
CA MET A 25 27.58 22.11 -5.95
C MET A 25 26.08 21.86 -5.84
N THR A 26 25.65 20.69 -6.30
CA THR A 26 24.43 20.05 -5.83
C THR A 26 24.82 18.63 -5.47
N PRO A 27 25.10 18.39 -4.20
CA PRO A 27 24.41 17.36 -3.49
C PRO A 27 23.41 18.10 -2.63
N ASP A 28 22.19 18.31 -3.12
CA ASP A 28 21.13 18.08 -2.15
C ASP A 28 21.37 16.63 -1.70
N PRO A 29 21.56 16.37 -0.40
CA PRO A 29 21.56 15.01 0.07
C PRO A 29 20.18 14.46 -0.26
N ARG A 30 20.07 13.78 -1.40
CA ARG A 30 19.01 12.80 -1.59
C ARG A 30 19.28 11.79 -0.48
N PRO A 31 18.31 11.51 0.40
CA PRO A 31 18.34 10.25 1.10
C PRO A 31 18.62 9.19 0.04
N GLY A 32 19.60 8.32 0.30
CA GLY A 32 19.53 7.03 -0.38
C GLY A 32 18.14 6.45 -0.11
N LEU A 33 17.70 5.55 -0.99
CA LEU A 33 16.65 4.59 -0.64
C LEU A 33 16.80 4.26 0.85
N ALA A 34 15.70 4.32 1.62
CA ALA A 34 15.70 3.87 3.02
C ALA A 34 16.59 2.65 3.05
N VAL A 35 17.60 2.64 3.93
CA VAL A 35 18.59 1.56 3.97
C VAL A 35 17.78 0.29 4.16
N SER A 36 17.40 -0.34 3.04
CA SER A 36 17.09 -1.73 2.94
C SER A 36 18.38 -2.27 3.49
N GLN A 37 18.34 -2.69 4.77
CA GLN A 37 19.47 -3.33 5.38
C GLN A 37 19.89 -4.31 4.32
N GLN A 38 21.05 -4.01 3.74
CA GLN A 38 21.75 -4.97 2.94
C GLN A 38 21.70 -6.18 3.86
N SER A 39 20.97 -7.23 3.46
CA SER A 39 21.07 -8.50 4.14
C SER A 39 22.55 -8.80 4.01
N GLU A 40 23.32 -8.41 5.03
CA GLU A 40 24.70 -8.77 5.20
C GLU A 40 24.64 -10.26 4.98
N ARG A 41 25.26 -10.74 3.89
CA ARG A 41 25.18 -12.14 3.44
C ARG A 41 25.07 -13.00 4.67
N GLN A 42 23.85 -13.52 4.82
CA GLN A 42 23.33 -14.14 6.02
C GLN A 42 24.40 -15.09 6.54
N VAL A 43 24.72 -15.03 7.83
CA VAL A 43 25.45 -16.13 8.49
C VAL A 43 24.76 -17.41 8.03
N GLU A 44 25.44 -18.22 7.22
CA GLU A 44 24.90 -19.45 6.66
C GLU A 44 24.52 -20.33 7.85
N ARG A 45 23.24 -20.29 8.22
CA ARG A 45 22.72 -21.05 9.33
C ARG A 45 22.64 -22.48 8.85
N PHE A 46 23.51 -23.32 9.38
CA PHE A 46 23.40 -24.76 9.22
C PHE A 46 22.12 -25.22 9.93
N LEU A 47 21.04 -25.36 9.15
CA LEU A 47 19.81 -26.04 9.59
C LEU A 47 20.11 -27.55 9.58
N PRO A 48 20.04 -28.26 10.72
CA PRO A 48 20.33 -29.68 10.75
C PRO A 48 19.24 -30.45 9.99
N ALA A 49 19.62 -31.51 9.28
CA ALA A 49 18.69 -32.49 8.73
C ALA A 49 18.17 -33.44 9.82
N ALA A 50 17.10 -34.17 9.52
CA ALA A 50 16.61 -35.25 10.39
C ALA A 50 17.74 -36.24 10.73
N GLN A 51 18.00 -36.46 12.02
CA GLN A 51 19.05 -37.36 12.49
C GLN A 51 18.48 -38.75 12.84
N ALA A 52 19.35 -39.75 12.80
CA ALA A 52 18.99 -41.10 13.23
C ALA A 52 18.72 -41.11 14.75
N GLY A 53 17.59 -41.66 15.16
CA GLY A 53 17.16 -41.72 16.55
C GLY A 53 16.40 -40.48 17.07
N ASP A 54 16.12 -39.48 16.22
CA ASP A 54 15.25 -38.35 16.58
C ASP A 54 13.86 -38.87 16.99
N SER A 55 13.30 -38.31 18.05
CA SER A 55 11.93 -38.59 18.48
C SER A 55 10.90 -37.94 17.55
N GLU A 56 9.64 -38.38 17.61
CA GLU A 56 8.54 -37.80 16.82
C GLU A 56 8.42 -36.27 17.03
N MET A 57 8.62 -35.80 18.27
CA MET A 57 8.61 -34.36 18.58
C MET A 57 9.82 -33.62 18.00
N GLU A 58 11.02 -34.23 18.03
CA GLU A 58 12.23 -33.65 17.44
C GLU A 58 12.13 -33.55 15.91
N ILE A 59 11.49 -34.54 15.26
CA ILE A 59 11.20 -34.50 13.82
C ILE A 59 10.29 -33.33 13.47
N VAL A 60 9.17 -33.15 14.18
CA VAL A 60 8.24 -32.03 13.93
C VAL A 60 8.90 -30.69 14.24
N GLN A 61 9.62 -30.58 15.35
CA GLN A 61 10.33 -29.35 15.71
C GLN A 61 11.43 -29.01 14.67
N GLY A 62 12.15 -30.02 14.19
CA GLY A 62 13.18 -29.88 13.17
C GLY A 62 12.62 -29.41 11.83
N PHE A 63 11.51 -30.01 11.39
CA PHE A 63 10.78 -29.60 10.20
C PHE A 63 10.34 -28.12 10.24
N LEU A 64 9.69 -27.70 11.34
CA LEU A 64 9.23 -26.32 11.50
C LEU A 64 10.41 -25.32 11.48
N ARG A 65 11.51 -25.65 12.15
CA ARG A 65 12.73 -24.81 12.14
C ARG A 65 13.42 -24.79 10.77
N ALA A 66 13.42 -25.92 10.05
CA ALA A 66 14.05 -26.03 8.75
C ALA A 66 13.28 -25.26 7.65
N GLY A 67 12.01 -24.92 7.90
CA GLY A 67 11.15 -24.19 6.98
C GLY A 67 11.72 -22.84 6.51
N GLU A 68 12.54 -22.15 7.32
CA GLU A 68 13.19 -20.89 6.92
C GLU A 68 14.10 -21.06 5.68
N GLY A 69 14.67 -22.24 5.47
CA GLY A 69 15.59 -22.54 4.37
C GLY A 69 14.93 -23.05 3.08
N PHE A 70 13.60 -23.00 2.96
CA PHE A 70 12.84 -23.62 1.86
C PHE A 70 13.23 -23.16 0.45
N ALA A 71 13.74 -21.94 0.34
CA ALA A 71 14.09 -21.33 -0.95
C ALA A 71 15.53 -21.65 -1.40
N SER A 72 16.29 -22.43 -0.61
CA SER A 72 17.64 -22.86 -0.94
C SER A 72 17.67 -24.16 -1.76
N ASP A 73 18.74 -24.39 -2.52
CA ASP A 73 18.93 -25.62 -3.32
C ASP A 73 18.97 -26.89 -2.45
N ASP A 74 19.35 -26.76 -1.18
CA ASP A 74 19.44 -27.83 -0.19
C ASP A 74 18.27 -27.75 0.81
N ASP A 75 17.02 -27.64 0.34
CA ASP A 75 15.81 -27.56 1.19
C ASP A 75 15.72 -28.72 2.20
N VAL A 76 16.32 -28.49 3.39
CA VAL A 76 16.50 -29.49 4.45
C VAL A 76 15.17 -29.93 5.04
N SER A 77 14.13 -29.09 4.94
CA SER A 77 12.81 -29.37 5.50
C SER A 77 12.23 -30.68 4.94
N ARG A 78 12.52 -31.01 3.67
CA ARG A 78 12.07 -32.26 3.03
C ARG A 78 12.64 -33.52 3.66
N THR A 79 13.78 -33.43 4.35
CA THR A 79 14.40 -34.59 5.02
C THR A 79 13.58 -35.13 6.22
N TYR A 80 12.67 -34.30 6.74
CA TYR A 80 11.76 -34.66 7.84
C TYR A 80 10.46 -35.33 7.37
N LEU A 81 10.16 -35.24 6.08
CA LEU A 81 8.94 -35.75 5.47
C LEU A 81 9.15 -37.18 4.94
N THR A 82 8.06 -37.91 4.72
CA THR A 82 8.07 -39.11 3.87
C THR A 82 8.30 -38.74 2.41
N ASP A 83 8.87 -39.63 1.59
CA ASP A 83 9.19 -39.34 0.17
C ASP A 83 7.96 -38.88 -0.65
N GLU A 84 6.79 -39.46 -0.36
CA GLU A 84 5.51 -39.10 -1.01
C GLU A 84 5.14 -37.66 -0.67
N LEU A 85 5.04 -37.33 0.62
CA LEU A 85 4.71 -35.98 1.08
C LEU A 85 5.79 -34.95 0.66
N ALA A 86 7.07 -35.35 0.69
CA ALA A 86 8.18 -34.53 0.23
C ALA A 86 8.14 -34.26 -1.27
N SER A 87 7.44 -35.05 -2.08
CA SER A 87 7.33 -34.80 -3.53
C SER A 87 6.15 -33.88 -3.87
N ASP A 88 5.05 -33.99 -3.10
CA ASP A 88 3.82 -33.25 -3.35
C ASP A 88 3.76 -31.88 -2.66
N TRP A 89 4.51 -31.71 -1.56
CA TRP A 89 4.47 -30.48 -0.77
C TRP A 89 5.10 -29.28 -1.48
N VAL A 90 4.31 -28.22 -1.61
CA VAL A 90 4.69 -26.90 -2.14
C VAL A 90 4.80 -25.92 -0.97
N PRO A 91 6.02 -25.54 -0.54
CA PRO A 91 6.20 -24.72 0.67
C PRO A 91 5.44 -23.39 0.63
N THR A 92 5.34 -22.78 -0.56
CA THR A 92 4.73 -21.46 -0.73
C THR A 92 3.26 -21.52 -1.18
N SER A 93 2.59 -22.67 -1.12
CA SER A 93 1.14 -22.73 -1.41
C SER A 93 0.33 -22.01 -0.35
N ASP A 94 0.85 -21.98 0.88
CA ASP A 94 0.31 -21.26 2.02
C ASP A 94 1.42 -21.01 3.03
N VAL A 95 1.46 -19.83 3.66
CA VAL A 95 2.44 -19.55 4.72
C VAL A 95 1.71 -19.00 5.92
N ILE A 96 1.76 -19.72 7.04
CA ILE A 96 1.28 -19.22 8.32
C ILE A 96 2.44 -18.51 9.03
N VAL A 97 2.19 -17.27 9.42
CA VAL A 97 3.10 -16.47 10.23
C VAL A 97 2.59 -16.48 11.67
N TYR A 98 3.44 -16.88 12.61
CA TYR A 98 3.10 -16.94 14.03
C TYR A 98 4.01 -16.03 14.88
N ASP A 99 3.54 -15.65 16.07
CA ASP A 99 4.33 -14.88 17.03
C ASP A 99 5.51 -15.72 17.57
N GLY A 100 6.73 -15.34 17.18
CA GLY A 100 7.95 -16.00 17.63
C GLY A 100 8.23 -15.81 19.13
N GLY A 101 7.70 -14.74 19.74
CA GLY A 101 7.90 -14.43 21.16
C GLY A 101 7.20 -15.40 22.09
N GLY A 102 5.97 -15.82 21.75
CA GLY A 102 5.23 -16.87 22.44
C GLY A 102 5.77 -18.29 22.22
N GLY A 103 6.48 -18.50 21.11
CA GLY A 103 7.04 -19.80 20.74
C GLY A 103 5.97 -20.84 20.35
N LEU A 104 6.42 -22.09 20.20
CA LEU A 104 5.56 -23.23 19.84
C LEU A 104 5.42 -24.18 21.03
N THR A 105 4.20 -24.66 21.28
CA THR A 105 3.95 -25.72 22.25
C THR A 105 3.70 -27.03 21.52
N LEU A 106 4.62 -27.99 21.66
CA LEU A 106 4.53 -29.31 21.04
C LEU A 106 4.07 -30.33 22.09
N THR A 107 3.03 -31.08 21.76
CA THR A 107 2.52 -32.17 22.59
C THR A 107 2.35 -33.42 21.75
N ARG A 108 2.97 -34.52 22.17
CA ARG A 108 2.63 -35.85 21.64
C ARG A 108 1.26 -36.26 22.17
N THR A 109 0.26 -36.29 21.29
CA THR A 109 -1.12 -36.64 21.64
C THR A 109 -1.29 -38.15 21.75
N GLU A 110 -0.77 -38.90 20.76
CA GLU A 110 -0.73 -40.37 20.73
C GLU A 110 0.56 -40.87 20.04
N GLU A 111 0.75 -42.19 19.90
CA GLU A 111 1.88 -42.71 19.11
C GLU A 111 1.66 -42.39 17.62
N GLY A 112 2.65 -41.76 16.97
CA GLY A 112 2.55 -41.32 15.58
C GLY A 112 1.81 -39.99 15.40
N GLU A 113 1.51 -39.27 16.48
CA GLU A 113 0.80 -38.00 16.40
C GLU A 113 1.41 -36.93 17.31
N VAL A 114 1.71 -35.77 16.73
CA VAL A 114 2.25 -34.59 17.44
C VAL A 114 1.40 -33.39 17.10
N SER A 115 0.82 -32.76 18.13
CA SER A 115 0.08 -31.51 17.99
C SER A 115 0.98 -30.31 18.32
N VAL A 116 0.86 -29.27 17.51
CA VAL A 116 1.61 -28.01 17.62
C VAL A 116 0.61 -26.89 17.84
N GLU A 117 0.75 -26.19 18.96
CA GLU A 117 -0.01 -25.00 19.28
C GLU A 117 0.85 -23.75 19.08
N MET A 118 0.28 -22.74 18.41
CA MET A 118 0.94 -21.48 18.06
C MET A 118 -0.05 -20.31 18.10
N LEU A 119 0.45 -19.09 18.23
CA LEU A 119 -0.34 -17.87 18.06
C LEU A 119 -0.17 -17.35 16.62
N ALA A 120 -1.13 -17.65 15.74
CA ALA A 120 -1.07 -17.19 14.36
C ALA A 120 -1.39 -15.68 14.29
N VAL A 121 -0.59 -14.94 13.53
CA VAL A 121 -0.69 -13.48 13.36
C VAL A 121 -0.86 -13.06 11.91
N GLY A 122 -0.56 -13.93 10.95
CA GLY A 122 -0.84 -13.65 9.54
C GLY A 122 -0.77 -14.89 8.66
N ARG A 123 -1.25 -14.75 7.43
CA ARG A 123 -1.23 -15.80 6.41
C ARG A 123 -0.85 -15.21 5.05
N VAL A 124 0.07 -15.84 4.33
CA VAL A 124 0.41 -15.49 2.95
C VAL A 124 -0.12 -16.57 2.02
N ASP A 125 -0.95 -16.19 1.05
CA ASP A 125 -1.50 -17.13 0.06
C ASP A 125 -0.48 -17.53 -1.02
N GLU A 126 -0.86 -18.48 -1.88
CA GLU A 126 -0.05 -18.95 -3.02
C GLU A 126 0.39 -17.83 -4.00
N ARG A 127 -0.27 -16.67 -3.96
CA ARG A 127 0.03 -15.50 -4.79
C ARG A 127 0.86 -14.46 -4.05
N GLY A 128 1.33 -14.75 -2.84
CA GLY A 128 2.12 -13.83 -2.03
C GLY A 128 1.29 -12.72 -1.38
N ARG A 129 -0.04 -12.83 -1.27
CA ARG A 129 -0.86 -11.82 -0.56
C ARG A 129 -0.86 -12.12 0.93
N LEU A 130 -0.39 -11.17 1.73
CA LEU A 130 -0.51 -11.25 3.17
C LEU A 130 -1.92 -10.81 3.61
N THR A 131 -2.54 -11.64 4.43
CA THR A 131 -3.69 -11.30 5.26
C THR A 131 -3.22 -11.32 6.71
N GLU A 132 -3.17 -10.16 7.35
CA GLU A 132 -2.92 -10.07 8.79
C GLU A 132 -4.14 -10.59 9.56
N LEU A 133 -3.88 -11.29 10.67
CA LEU A 133 -4.90 -11.92 11.50
C LEU A 133 -4.87 -11.30 12.89
N ALA A 134 -6.05 -11.10 13.48
CA ALA A 134 -6.13 -10.90 14.92
C ALA A 134 -5.45 -12.11 15.62
N PRO A 135 -4.51 -11.90 16.57
CA PRO A 135 -3.76 -12.98 17.17
C PRO A 135 -4.68 -14.07 17.73
N ARG A 136 -4.57 -15.29 17.19
CA ARG A 136 -5.43 -16.42 17.56
C ARG A 136 -4.62 -17.69 17.76
N THR A 137 -4.87 -18.37 18.88
CA THR A 137 -4.32 -19.70 19.13
C THR A 137 -4.83 -20.68 18.08
N THR A 138 -3.89 -21.29 17.37
CA THR A 138 -4.12 -22.28 16.32
C THR A 138 -3.39 -23.56 16.69
N THR A 139 -4.08 -24.69 16.55
CA THR A 139 -3.50 -26.02 16.81
C THR A 139 -3.49 -26.82 15.50
N VAL A 140 -2.34 -27.36 15.15
CA VAL A 140 -2.14 -28.21 13.97
C VAL A 140 -1.60 -29.56 14.41
N THR A 141 -2.14 -30.63 13.85
CA THR A 141 -1.73 -32.00 14.18
C THR A 141 -0.95 -32.61 13.02
N PHE A 142 0.23 -33.15 13.34
CA PHE A 142 1.11 -33.87 12.42
C PHE A 142 0.97 -35.37 12.64
N GLY A 143 0.75 -36.10 11.56
CA GLY A 143 0.83 -37.56 11.52
C GLY A 143 2.24 -38.00 11.15
N LEU A 144 2.77 -38.98 11.88
CA LEU A 144 4.09 -39.56 11.66
C LEU A 144 4.00 -41.07 11.43
N THR A 145 4.87 -41.57 10.57
CA THR A 145 5.08 -43.00 10.34
C THR A 145 6.57 -43.32 10.43
N ARG A 146 6.90 -44.62 10.51
CA ARG A 146 8.30 -45.07 10.50
C ARG A 146 8.73 -45.44 9.09
N VAL A 147 9.80 -44.81 8.62
CA VAL A 147 10.50 -45.14 7.37
C VAL A 147 11.88 -45.66 7.75
N ASP A 148 12.20 -46.90 7.37
CA ASP A 148 13.46 -47.58 7.75
C ASP A 148 13.75 -47.59 9.27
N GLY A 149 12.70 -47.56 10.09
CA GLY A 149 12.78 -47.53 11.55
C GLY A 149 12.87 -46.14 12.18
N GLU A 150 13.01 -45.09 11.36
CA GLU A 150 13.08 -43.70 11.80
C GLU A 150 11.74 -42.97 11.59
N PRO A 151 11.31 -42.09 12.51
CA PRO A 151 10.06 -41.34 12.35
C PRO A 151 10.17 -40.31 11.22
N ARG A 152 9.13 -40.19 10.39
CA ARG A 152 8.96 -39.18 9.34
C ARG A 152 7.53 -38.67 9.32
N ILE A 153 7.36 -37.40 8.99
CA ILE A 153 6.05 -36.77 8.86
C ILE A 153 5.36 -37.33 7.61
N SER A 154 4.21 -37.95 7.80
CA SER A 154 3.40 -38.57 6.75
C SER A 154 2.12 -37.81 6.44
N ALA A 155 1.69 -36.91 7.33
CA ALA A 155 0.50 -36.09 7.12
C ALA A 155 0.54 -34.80 7.95
N PHE A 156 -0.04 -33.74 7.40
CA PHE A 156 -0.47 -32.50 8.03
C PHE A 156 -1.63 -31.94 7.16
N PRO A 157 -2.33 -30.86 7.53
CA PRO A 157 -3.42 -30.33 6.71
C PRO A 157 -2.99 -30.11 5.24
N ASP A 158 -3.78 -30.57 4.28
CA ASP A 158 -3.43 -30.55 2.85
C ASP A 158 -3.22 -29.12 2.31
N ASP A 159 -3.77 -28.11 2.98
CA ASP A 159 -3.61 -26.69 2.66
C ASP A 159 -2.41 -26.04 3.34
N ALA A 160 -1.62 -26.80 4.12
CA ALA A 160 -0.48 -26.26 4.83
C ALA A 160 0.80 -26.25 3.98
N GLY A 161 1.36 -25.06 3.78
CA GLY A 161 2.71 -24.87 3.25
C GLY A 161 3.71 -24.69 4.38
N LEU A 162 4.24 -23.47 4.54
CA LEU A 162 5.24 -23.11 5.56
C LEU A 162 4.60 -22.57 6.83
N TRP A 163 5.27 -22.81 7.95
CA TRP A 163 4.98 -22.15 9.22
C TRP A 163 6.25 -21.44 9.67
N LEU A 164 6.22 -20.12 9.76
CA LEU A 164 7.37 -19.31 10.10
C LEU A 164 7.01 -18.39 11.26
N SER A 165 7.93 -18.21 12.21
CA SER A 165 7.80 -17.07 13.12
C SER A 165 7.86 -15.78 12.32
N ASP A 166 7.24 -14.71 12.81
CA ASP A 166 7.36 -13.34 12.29
C ASP A 166 8.81 -12.96 11.89
N THR A 167 9.78 -13.36 12.72
CA THR A 167 11.20 -13.07 12.51
C THR A 167 11.84 -13.94 11.42
N GLU A 168 11.43 -15.20 11.30
CA GLU A 168 11.87 -16.09 10.19
C GLU A 168 11.23 -15.65 8.87
N PHE A 169 9.95 -15.28 8.90
CA PHE A 169 9.21 -14.77 7.75
C PHE A 169 9.86 -13.51 7.18
N ALA A 170 10.20 -12.53 8.04
CA ALA A 170 10.87 -11.29 7.62
C ALA A 170 12.28 -11.50 7.03
N ARG A 171 12.88 -12.69 7.19
CA ARG A 171 14.16 -13.07 6.58
C ARG A 171 14.00 -13.90 5.32
N ALA A 172 12.99 -14.77 5.26
CA ALA A 172 12.77 -15.69 4.15
C ALA A 172 11.88 -15.09 3.04
N PHE A 173 11.10 -14.06 3.36
CA PHE A 173 10.24 -13.34 2.43
C PHE A 173 10.56 -11.86 2.46
N ARG A 174 10.33 -11.21 1.31
CA ARG A 174 10.42 -9.75 1.20
C ARG A 174 9.15 -9.15 0.59
N PRO A 175 8.71 -7.98 1.09
CA PRO A 175 7.67 -7.22 0.43
C PRO A 175 8.19 -6.74 -0.93
N THR A 176 7.41 -6.98 -1.97
CA THR A 176 7.74 -6.67 -3.37
C THR A 176 6.51 -6.11 -4.06
N THR A 177 6.65 -4.90 -4.61
CA THR A 177 5.57 -4.27 -5.37
C THR A 177 5.50 -4.86 -6.77
N ILE A 178 4.30 -5.29 -7.17
CA ILE A 178 3.92 -5.47 -8.57
C ILE A 178 3.04 -4.30 -9.00
N SER A 179 2.94 -4.05 -10.30
CA SER A 179 2.27 -2.86 -10.80
C SER A 179 1.17 -3.18 -11.81
N TYR A 180 -0.01 -2.62 -11.56
CA TYR A 180 -1.07 -2.48 -12.54
C TYR A 180 -1.03 -1.09 -13.16
N LEU A 181 -1.88 -0.86 -14.15
CA LEU A 181 -1.93 0.38 -14.89
C LEU A 181 -3.25 1.08 -14.62
N ASN A 182 -3.21 2.39 -14.38
CA ASN A 182 -4.42 3.18 -14.38
C ASN A 182 -4.99 3.26 -15.83
N PRO A 183 -6.31 3.09 -16.04
CA PRO A 183 -6.88 3.09 -17.38
C PRO A 183 -7.09 4.48 -18.00
N GLN A 184 -7.03 5.55 -17.22
CA GLN A 184 -7.29 6.93 -17.65
C GLN A 184 -6.06 7.83 -17.56
N ARG A 185 -5.12 7.49 -16.67
CA ARG A 185 -3.91 8.24 -16.35
C ARG A 185 -2.72 7.36 -16.65
N ASP A 186 -1.64 7.98 -17.10
CA ASP A 186 -0.38 7.29 -17.34
C ASP A 186 0.35 7.03 -16.01
N LEU A 187 -0.30 6.30 -15.09
CA LEU A 187 0.18 6.01 -13.73
C LEU A 187 0.22 4.51 -13.44
N PHE A 188 1.20 4.10 -12.64
CA PHE A 188 1.23 2.78 -12.01
C PHE A 188 0.31 2.71 -10.79
N VAL A 189 -0.36 1.58 -10.62
CA VAL A 189 -1.17 1.24 -9.45
C VAL A 189 -0.50 0.07 -8.72
N PRO A 190 0.13 0.30 -7.56
CA PRO A 190 0.94 -0.73 -6.90
C PRO A 190 0.08 -1.73 -6.11
N GLU A 191 0.52 -2.99 -6.11
CA GLU A 191 0.06 -4.05 -5.19
C GLU A 191 1.27 -4.71 -4.52
N LEU A 192 1.27 -4.78 -3.19
CA LEU A 192 2.35 -5.41 -2.44
C LEU A 192 2.19 -6.93 -2.39
N ARG A 193 3.28 -7.66 -2.65
CA ARG A 193 3.36 -9.13 -2.54
C ARG A 193 4.53 -9.53 -1.66
N TRP A 194 4.33 -10.50 -0.77
CA TRP A 194 5.39 -11.15 -0.02
C TRP A 194 5.90 -12.34 -0.82
N LEU A 195 7.10 -12.20 -1.37
CA LEU A 195 7.72 -13.21 -2.23
C LEU A 195 8.99 -13.76 -1.56
N PRO A 196 9.33 -15.04 -1.79
CA PRO A 196 10.56 -15.63 -1.26
C PRO A 196 11.79 -14.81 -1.65
N ASP A 197 12.59 -14.42 -0.65
CA ASP A 197 13.83 -13.67 -0.87
C ASP A 197 14.97 -14.63 -1.22
N SER A 198 15.13 -14.90 -2.52
CA SER A 198 16.07 -15.89 -3.06
C SER A 198 16.53 -15.50 -4.46
N ASP A 199 17.50 -16.24 -5.02
CA ASP A 199 17.93 -16.08 -6.42
C ASP A 199 16.77 -16.27 -7.44
N GLY A 200 15.70 -16.96 -7.04
CA GLY A 200 14.48 -17.14 -7.83
C GLY A 200 13.53 -15.94 -7.85
N LEU A 201 13.81 -14.87 -7.10
CA LEU A 201 12.93 -13.71 -6.93
C LEU A 201 12.48 -13.04 -8.25
N PRO A 202 13.33 -12.79 -9.27
CA PRO A 202 12.88 -12.24 -10.55
C PRO A 202 11.81 -13.12 -11.23
N THR A 203 11.91 -14.43 -11.06
CA THR A 203 10.93 -15.39 -11.56
C THR A 203 9.62 -15.29 -10.77
N ALA A 204 9.70 -15.17 -9.44
CA ALA A 204 8.54 -15.02 -8.57
C ALA A 204 7.77 -13.72 -8.87
N VAL A 205 8.47 -12.58 -9.03
CA VAL A 205 7.89 -11.29 -9.41
C VAL A 205 7.17 -11.39 -10.75
N THR A 206 7.81 -11.99 -11.75
CA THR A 206 7.19 -12.15 -13.07
C THR A 206 5.95 -13.04 -13.02
N ARG A 207 5.96 -14.12 -12.23
CA ARG A 207 4.77 -14.98 -12.04
C ARG A 207 3.64 -14.22 -11.35
N ALA A 208 3.96 -13.43 -10.32
CA ALA A 208 2.99 -12.60 -9.62
C ALA A 208 2.36 -11.55 -10.55
N GLN A 209 3.18 -10.89 -11.38
CA GLN A 209 2.71 -9.90 -12.36
C GLN A 209 1.81 -10.50 -13.46
N LEU A 210 2.04 -11.76 -13.82
CA LEU A 210 1.25 -12.49 -14.82
C LEU A 210 -0.01 -13.16 -14.24
N ALA A 211 -0.21 -13.11 -12.93
CA ALA A 211 -1.40 -13.66 -12.30
C ALA A 211 -2.66 -12.87 -12.70
N PRO A 212 -3.86 -13.49 -12.66
CA PRO A 212 -5.11 -12.77 -12.86
C PRO A 212 -5.28 -11.62 -11.87
N LEU A 213 -5.99 -10.57 -12.29
CA LEU A 213 -6.36 -9.47 -11.41
C LEU A 213 -7.18 -10.00 -10.22
N PRO A 214 -7.03 -9.42 -9.02
CA PRO A 214 -7.99 -9.65 -7.95
C PRO A 214 -9.37 -9.14 -8.34
N ALA A 215 -10.42 -9.85 -7.93
CA ALA A 215 -11.82 -9.49 -8.18
C ALA A 215 -12.14 -8.03 -7.79
N HIS A 216 -11.60 -7.56 -6.66
CA HIS A 216 -11.80 -6.18 -6.18
C HIS A 216 -11.06 -5.10 -6.98
N LEU A 217 -10.30 -5.46 -8.03
CA LEU A 217 -9.69 -4.50 -8.97
C LEU A 217 -10.12 -4.73 -10.43
N GLU A 218 -10.94 -5.75 -10.69
CA GLU A 218 -11.41 -6.05 -12.05
C GLU A 218 -12.18 -4.86 -12.64
N GLY A 219 -11.75 -4.36 -13.80
CA GLY A 219 -12.35 -3.20 -14.46
C GLY A 219 -11.95 -1.83 -13.90
N ALA A 220 -11.28 -1.79 -12.74
CA ALA A 220 -10.75 -0.56 -12.14
C ALA A 220 -9.30 -0.27 -12.56
N VAL A 221 -8.53 -1.32 -12.82
CA VAL A 221 -7.15 -1.23 -13.33
C VAL A 221 -7.01 -2.02 -14.63
N ARG A 222 -5.93 -1.73 -15.37
CA ARG A 222 -5.53 -2.47 -16.57
C ARG A 222 -4.28 -3.30 -16.31
N THR A 223 -4.18 -4.42 -17.00
CA THR A 223 -2.99 -5.27 -17.04
C THR A 223 -2.76 -5.78 -18.46
N GLY A 224 -1.49 -5.84 -18.87
CA GLY A 224 -1.04 -6.49 -20.09
C GLY A 224 -0.94 -8.02 -19.95
N ALA A 225 -1.08 -8.55 -18.72
CA ALA A 225 -1.19 -9.98 -18.50
C ALA A 225 -2.55 -10.50 -19.01
N GLN A 226 -2.51 -11.49 -19.91
CA GLN A 226 -3.72 -12.13 -20.45
C GLN A 226 -3.81 -13.60 -20.05
N GLU A 227 -5.03 -14.15 -20.12
CA GLU A 227 -5.25 -15.56 -19.88
C GLU A 227 -4.38 -16.43 -20.82
N GLY A 228 -3.67 -17.39 -20.23
CA GLY A 228 -2.77 -18.28 -20.95
C GLY A 228 -1.39 -17.71 -21.26
N LEU A 229 -1.11 -16.44 -20.97
CA LEU A 229 0.26 -15.91 -20.99
C LEU A 229 1.06 -16.51 -19.85
N ARG A 230 2.26 -16.99 -20.15
CA ARG A 230 3.13 -17.69 -19.20
C ARG A 230 4.58 -17.61 -19.63
N LEU A 231 5.49 -17.84 -18.70
CA LEU A 231 6.89 -17.99 -19.04
C LEU A 231 7.11 -19.16 -20.03
N ALA A 232 7.97 -18.94 -21.02
CA ALA A 232 8.38 -19.94 -22.00
C ALA A 232 9.29 -21.00 -21.34
N THR A 233 10.17 -20.54 -20.45
CA THR A 233 11.04 -21.34 -19.58
C THR A 233 10.63 -21.04 -18.14
N PRO A 234 10.60 -22.00 -17.20
CA PRO A 234 10.14 -21.76 -15.82
C PRO A 234 11.11 -20.92 -14.97
N ALA A 235 11.86 -20.00 -15.57
CA ALA A 235 12.81 -19.11 -14.93
C ALA A 235 12.96 -17.80 -15.72
N VAL A 236 13.26 -16.73 -15.00
CA VAL A 236 13.71 -15.43 -15.53
C VAL A 236 15.19 -15.30 -15.18
N PRO A 237 16.11 -15.66 -16.10
CA PRO A 237 17.53 -15.54 -15.85
C PRO A 237 17.96 -14.06 -15.81
N VAL A 238 18.90 -13.75 -14.91
CA VAL A 238 19.57 -12.46 -14.83
C VAL A 238 21.02 -12.64 -15.24
N ASP A 239 21.48 -11.88 -16.23
CA ASP A 239 22.89 -11.90 -16.64
C ASP A 239 23.78 -11.32 -15.53
N PRO A 240 24.78 -12.05 -15.01
CA PRO A 240 25.55 -11.61 -13.84
C PRO A 240 26.51 -10.44 -14.12
N SER A 241 26.75 -10.09 -15.40
CA SER A 241 27.66 -9.02 -15.79
C SER A 241 26.93 -7.70 -16.08
N THR A 242 25.72 -7.78 -16.61
CA THR A 242 24.90 -6.62 -17.00
C THR A 242 23.70 -6.39 -16.09
N LEU A 243 23.35 -7.39 -15.27
CA LEU A 243 22.15 -7.43 -14.43
C LEU A 243 20.85 -7.28 -15.24
N VAL A 244 20.85 -7.72 -16.50
CA VAL A 244 19.66 -7.72 -17.35
C VAL A 244 18.84 -8.99 -17.11
N ALA A 245 17.61 -8.83 -16.66
CA ALA A 245 16.62 -9.90 -16.51
C ALA A 245 15.95 -10.18 -17.87
N THR A 246 16.00 -11.43 -18.36
CA THR A 246 15.34 -11.82 -19.60
C THR A 246 14.01 -12.51 -19.33
N VAL A 247 12.89 -11.84 -19.62
CA VAL A 247 11.54 -12.38 -19.46
C VAL A 247 11.06 -12.93 -20.79
N ASN A 248 11.22 -14.22 -21.02
CA ASN A 248 10.74 -14.87 -22.24
C ASN A 248 9.38 -15.52 -22.03
N LEU A 249 8.39 -15.06 -22.80
CA LEU A 249 6.98 -15.41 -22.66
C LEU A 249 6.49 -16.27 -23.83
N ARG A 250 5.42 -17.03 -23.55
CA ARG A 250 4.59 -17.75 -24.52
C ARG A 250 3.13 -17.63 -24.11
N GLY A 251 2.21 -17.65 -25.05
CA GLY A 251 0.79 -17.36 -24.79
C GLY A 251 0.21 -16.63 -26.00
N ALA A 252 -1.04 -16.18 -25.91
CA ALA A 252 -1.80 -15.60 -27.03
C ALA A 252 -1.09 -14.42 -27.76
N THR A 253 -1.68 -13.99 -28.88
CA THR A 253 -1.19 -13.04 -29.89
C THR A 253 -0.83 -11.62 -29.39
N LEU A 254 0.16 -11.51 -28.49
CA LEU A 254 0.71 -10.24 -27.99
C LEU A 254 1.36 -9.41 -29.12
N ALA A 255 1.99 -10.07 -30.08
CA ALA A 255 2.77 -9.40 -31.13
C ALA A 255 1.92 -8.63 -32.17
N GLN A 256 0.59 -8.59 -32.02
CA GLN A 256 -0.32 -7.89 -32.93
C GLN A 256 -1.06 -6.71 -32.27
N ASP A 257 -0.81 -6.46 -30.97
CA ASP A 257 -1.42 -5.38 -30.20
C ASP A 257 -0.33 -4.57 -29.50
N ASP A 258 0.04 -3.44 -30.10
CA ASP A 258 1.13 -2.59 -29.62
C ASP A 258 0.84 -1.99 -28.24
N THR A 259 -0.44 -1.71 -27.94
CA THR A 259 -0.84 -1.18 -26.63
C THR A 259 -0.67 -2.23 -25.55
N LEU A 260 -1.16 -3.44 -25.79
CA LEU A 260 -1.00 -4.56 -24.88
C LEU A 260 0.47 -4.94 -24.67
N ALA A 261 1.26 -4.86 -25.73
CA ALA A 261 2.71 -5.06 -25.67
C ALA A 261 3.39 -4.03 -24.77
N ALA A 262 3.06 -2.74 -24.95
CA ALA A 262 3.59 -1.66 -24.12
C ALA A 262 3.19 -1.80 -22.65
N ASP A 263 1.93 -2.17 -22.38
CA ASP A 263 1.44 -2.41 -21.02
C ASP A 263 2.22 -3.50 -20.31
N LEU A 264 2.31 -4.68 -20.94
CA LEU A 264 2.98 -5.83 -20.39
C LEU A 264 4.46 -5.56 -20.15
N SER A 265 5.14 -4.97 -21.15
CA SER A 265 6.54 -4.58 -21.01
C SER A 265 6.74 -3.57 -19.88
N SER A 266 5.85 -2.59 -19.74
CA SER A 266 5.95 -1.55 -18.70
C SER A 266 5.74 -2.10 -17.30
N GLN A 267 4.72 -2.94 -17.08
CA GLN A 267 4.45 -3.53 -15.77
C GLN A 267 5.57 -4.48 -15.32
N LEU A 268 6.06 -5.33 -16.24
CA LEU A 268 7.19 -6.23 -15.96
C LEU A 268 8.47 -5.44 -15.69
N ALA A 269 8.77 -4.44 -16.50
CA ALA A 269 9.94 -3.60 -16.31
C ALA A 269 9.89 -2.84 -14.99
N HIS A 270 8.77 -2.18 -14.69
CA HIS A 270 8.58 -1.44 -13.44
C HIS A 270 8.76 -2.33 -12.21
N SER A 271 8.11 -3.49 -12.18
CA SER A 271 8.20 -4.43 -11.05
C SER A 271 9.60 -5.02 -10.87
N LEU A 272 10.29 -5.38 -11.97
CA LEU A 272 11.61 -6.00 -11.92
C LEU A 272 12.73 -5.01 -11.68
N LEU A 273 12.64 -3.77 -12.17
CA LEU A 273 13.63 -2.71 -11.90
C LEU A 273 13.62 -2.27 -10.43
N GLY A 274 12.54 -2.55 -9.69
CA GLY A 274 12.51 -2.40 -8.23
C GLY A 274 13.41 -3.39 -7.47
N LEU A 275 13.98 -4.40 -8.15
CA LEU A 275 14.92 -5.34 -7.56
C LEU A 275 16.36 -4.83 -7.69
N THR A 276 17.10 -4.81 -6.59
CA THR A 276 18.52 -4.39 -6.59
C THR A 276 19.43 -5.31 -7.41
N SER A 277 19.00 -6.54 -7.67
CA SER A 277 19.69 -7.51 -8.53
C SER A 277 19.44 -7.31 -10.03
N VAL A 278 18.59 -6.36 -10.41
CA VAL A 278 18.19 -6.11 -11.81
C VAL A 278 18.48 -4.65 -12.18
N ALA A 279 19.30 -4.44 -13.21
CA ALA A 279 19.59 -3.12 -13.76
C ALA A 279 18.94 -2.89 -15.15
N GLY A 280 18.35 -3.94 -15.73
CA GLY A 280 17.63 -3.85 -16.99
C GLY A 280 16.69 -5.03 -17.20
N VAL A 281 15.68 -4.84 -18.04
CA VAL A 281 14.66 -5.86 -18.32
C VAL A 281 14.47 -6.00 -19.83
N ASP A 282 14.67 -7.21 -20.33
CA ASP A 282 14.41 -7.57 -21.72
C ASP A 282 13.17 -8.49 -21.78
N VAL A 283 12.06 -7.95 -22.26
CA VAL A 283 10.79 -8.67 -22.38
C VAL A 283 10.69 -9.24 -23.79
N GLN A 284 10.48 -10.55 -23.88
CA GLN A 284 10.46 -11.28 -25.15
C GLN A 284 9.22 -12.15 -25.25
N VAL A 285 8.74 -12.35 -26.47
CA VAL A 285 7.70 -13.34 -26.80
C VAL A 285 8.26 -14.30 -27.85
N ALA A 286 8.28 -15.59 -27.53
CA ALA A 286 8.89 -16.62 -28.38
C ALA A 286 10.34 -16.25 -28.81
N GLY A 287 11.10 -15.62 -27.91
CA GLY A 287 12.48 -15.17 -28.15
C GLY A 287 12.63 -13.96 -29.07
N GLN A 288 11.54 -13.25 -29.40
CA GLN A 288 11.59 -11.95 -30.08
C GLN A 288 11.31 -10.82 -29.08
N PRO A 289 12.12 -9.74 -29.07
CA PRO A 289 11.88 -8.60 -28.18
C PRO A 289 10.49 -7.99 -28.39
N LEU A 290 9.83 -7.66 -27.28
CA LEU A 290 8.58 -6.93 -27.24
C LEU A 290 8.93 -5.44 -27.14
N ALA A 291 8.96 -4.77 -28.29
CA ALA A 291 9.44 -3.39 -28.38
C ALA A 291 8.54 -2.43 -27.59
N LEU A 292 9.18 -1.47 -26.90
CA LEU A 292 8.55 -0.29 -26.34
C LEU A 292 8.98 0.92 -27.18
N GLU A 293 8.04 1.77 -27.56
CA GLU A 293 8.33 2.91 -28.44
C GLU A 293 9.42 3.81 -27.84
N GLY A 294 10.42 4.18 -28.66
CA GLY A 294 11.53 5.03 -28.22
C GLY A 294 12.59 4.33 -27.35
N VAL A 295 12.46 3.02 -27.09
CA VAL A 295 13.42 2.23 -26.32
C VAL A 295 14.13 1.21 -27.21
N GLU A 296 15.46 1.26 -27.23
CA GLU A 296 16.29 0.28 -27.92
C GLU A 296 16.91 -0.70 -26.91
N GLY A 297 16.69 -2.00 -27.10
CA GLY A 297 17.24 -3.04 -26.24
C GLY A 297 16.48 -3.21 -24.92
N ALA A 298 17.21 -3.52 -23.84
CA ALA A 298 16.63 -3.71 -22.52
C ALA A 298 16.18 -2.37 -21.91
N ILE A 299 15.06 -2.40 -21.19
CA ILE A 299 14.54 -1.26 -20.43
C ILE A 299 15.35 -1.14 -19.14
N THR A 300 15.99 0.00 -18.93
CA THR A 300 16.97 0.24 -17.84
C THR A 300 16.54 1.27 -16.80
N GLY A 301 15.40 1.92 -16.99
CA GLY A 301 14.89 2.89 -16.02
C GLY A 301 13.44 3.26 -16.23
N ALA A 302 12.79 3.69 -15.13
CA ALA A 302 11.38 4.09 -15.13
C ALA A 302 11.09 5.27 -16.08
N THR A 303 12.06 6.15 -16.33
CA THR A 303 11.91 7.28 -17.27
C THR A 303 11.76 6.87 -18.74
N GLN A 304 11.99 5.59 -19.06
CA GLN A 304 11.76 5.03 -20.39
C GLN A 304 10.33 4.46 -20.54
N LEU A 305 9.56 4.40 -19.46
CA LEU A 305 8.21 3.85 -19.44
C LEU A 305 7.20 4.96 -19.79
N PRO A 306 6.09 4.62 -20.47
CA PRO A 306 5.03 5.57 -20.75
C PRO A 306 4.16 5.88 -19.52
N TYR A 307 4.41 5.23 -18.39
CA TYR A 307 3.69 5.42 -17.12
C TYR A 307 4.65 5.94 -16.04
N ALA A 308 4.11 6.70 -15.09
CA ALA A 308 4.85 7.25 -13.96
C ALA A 308 4.39 6.65 -12.62
N GLU A 309 5.29 6.66 -11.63
CA GLU A 309 4.88 6.55 -10.24
C GLU A 309 4.22 7.85 -9.80
N LEU A 310 3.24 7.74 -8.91
CA LEU A 310 2.59 8.92 -8.36
C LEU A 310 3.48 9.56 -7.29
N GLU A 311 3.95 10.78 -7.55
CA GLU A 311 4.61 11.63 -6.57
C GLU A 311 3.60 12.64 -6.01
N GLN A 312 3.43 12.68 -4.68
CA GLN A 312 2.59 13.66 -4.01
C GLN A 312 3.39 14.44 -2.97
N SER A 313 3.14 15.74 -2.91
CA SER A 313 3.66 16.61 -1.87
C SER A 313 2.64 17.69 -1.53
N THR A 314 2.48 17.97 -0.25
CA THR A 314 1.62 19.01 0.28
C THR A 314 2.49 20.08 0.94
N ASP A 315 2.50 21.27 0.37
CA ASP A 315 3.27 22.41 0.91
C ASP A 315 2.46 23.24 1.92
N GLN A 316 1.16 22.97 2.05
CA GLN A 316 0.25 23.70 2.92
C GLN A 316 -0.87 22.80 3.47
N VAL A 317 -1.10 22.89 4.77
CA VAL A 317 -2.26 22.29 5.47
C VAL A 317 -3.17 23.41 5.96
N LEU A 318 -4.48 23.18 6.06
CA LEU A 318 -5.40 24.13 6.67
C LEU A 318 -5.76 23.70 8.10
N LEU A 319 -5.67 24.63 9.04
CA LEU A 319 -6.20 24.48 10.39
C LEU A 319 -7.49 25.30 10.54
N ARG A 320 -8.54 24.65 11.04
CA ARG A 320 -9.79 25.33 11.40
C ARG A 320 -9.82 25.67 12.89
N VAL A 321 -10.12 26.92 13.22
CA VAL A 321 -10.46 27.35 14.58
C VAL A 321 -11.71 28.21 14.53
N GLY A 322 -12.80 27.72 15.10
CA GLY A 322 -14.13 28.30 14.95
C GLY A 322 -14.55 28.35 13.49
N GLU A 323 -14.75 29.56 12.96
CA GLU A 323 -15.16 29.78 11.56
C GLU A 323 -13.99 30.13 10.64
N GLU A 324 -12.77 30.28 11.19
CA GLU A 324 -11.59 30.71 10.45
C GLU A 324 -10.75 29.52 10.02
N LEU A 325 -10.30 29.56 8.76
CA LEU A 325 -9.30 28.65 8.20
C LEU A 325 -7.97 29.40 8.07
N THR A 326 -6.90 28.78 8.56
CA THR A 326 -5.52 29.29 8.44
C THR A 326 -4.65 28.28 7.72
N GLY A 327 -3.96 28.71 6.67
CA GLY A 327 -2.91 27.93 6.02
C GLY A 327 -1.66 27.86 6.89
N VAL A 328 -1.10 26.67 7.06
CA VAL A 328 0.13 26.42 7.82
C VAL A 328 1.12 25.61 7.01
N ASP A 329 2.41 25.83 7.25
CA ASP A 329 3.51 25.07 6.68
C ASP A 329 3.69 23.75 7.46
N PRO A 330 3.39 22.59 6.88
CA PRO A 330 3.52 21.32 7.57
C PRO A 330 4.98 20.87 7.76
N ALA A 331 5.93 21.37 6.95
CA ALA A 331 7.35 21.04 7.09
C ALA A 331 7.98 21.73 8.31
N GLN A 332 7.29 22.69 8.92
CA GLN A 332 7.73 23.34 10.15
C GLN A 332 7.13 22.63 11.36
N TYR A 333 8.02 22.23 12.28
CA TYR A 333 7.68 21.51 13.52
C TYR A 333 6.48 22.10 14.31
N ALA A 334 6.27 23.42 14.27
CA ALA A 334 5.21 24.11 15.00
C ALA A 334 3.97 24.48 14.16
N LEU A 335 3.85 23.94 12.93
CA LEU A 335 2.79 24.26 11.97
C LEU A 335 2.59 25.77 11.86
N ARG A 336 3.64 26.49 11.43
CA ARG A 336 3.63 27.97 11.44
C ARG A 336 2.67 28.49 10.38
N ASP A 337 1.96 29.56 10.70
CA ASP A 337 1.08 30.25 9.77
C ASP A 337 1.87 30.66 8.52
N LEU A 338 1.33 30.31 7.35
CA LEU A 338 1.83 30.82 6.09
C LEU A 338 1.44 32.29 5.95
N PRO A 339 2.29 33.13 5.35
CA PRO A 339 1.93 34.52 5.12
C PRO A 339 0.74 34.59 4.16
N SER A 340 -0.34 35.24 4.58
CA SER A 340 -1.47 35.49 3.68
C SER A 340 -1.11 36.58 2.67
N THR A 341 -1.20 36.24 1.38
CA THR A 341 -1.29 37.28 0.35
C THR A 341 -2.77 37.70 0.24
N GLY A 342 -3.05 38.97 -0.06
CA GLY A 342 -4.43 39.47 -0.09
C GLY A 342 -5.31 38.83 -1.17
N GLU A 343 -4.74 38.05 -2.08
CA GLU A 343 -5.42 37.33 -3.16
C GLU A 343 -5.79 35.89 -2.75
N ASP A 344 -5.17 35.33 -1.70
CA ASP A 344 -5.37 33.95 -1.20
C ASP A 344 -6.26 33.89 0.05
N ARG A 345 -7.37 34.65 0.07
CA ARG A 345 -8.23 34.69 1.26
C ARG A 345 -9.14 33.47 1.32
N LEU A 346 -8.80 32.52 2.22
CA LEU A 346 -9.63 31.37 2.54
C LEU A 346 -11.05 31.81 3.00
N PRO A 347 -12.10 31.04 2.65
CA PRO A 347 -13.47 31.37 3.05
C PRO A 347 -13.66 31.20 4.56
N THR A 348 -14.58 31.99 5.11
CA THR A 348 -15.10 31.76 6.46
C THR A 348 -16.13 30.62 6.40
N VAL A 349 -15.94 29.58 7.20
CA VAL A 349 -16.79 28.39 7.23
C VAL A 349 -17.61 28.39 8.52
N GLY A 350 -18.90 28.70 8.40
CA GLY A 350 -19.82 28.76 9.53
C GLY A 350 -19.85 27.47 10.37
N LEU A 351 -20.18 27.60 11.66
CA LEU A 351 -20.21 26.47 12.60
C LEU A 351 -21.32 25.44 12.31
N ASP A 352 -22.26 25.76 11.43
CA ASP A 352 -23.26 24.86 10.86
C ASP A 352 -22.69 23.90 9.79
N TRP A 353 -21.41 24.05 9.45
CA TRP A 353 -20.68 23.21 8.49
C TRP A 353 -19.53 22.47 9.16
N THR A 354 -19.32 21.22 8.78
CA THR A 354 -18.27 20.30 9.25
C THR A 354 -17.71 19.49 8.09
N GLY A 355 -16.75 18.60 8.35
CA GLY A 355 -16.20 17.71 7.34
C GLY A 355 -15.62 18.48 6.16
N ILE A 356 -14.76 19.47 6.42
CA ILE A 356 -14.14 20.24 5.36
C ILE A 356 -13.17 19.37 4.56
N ALA A 357 -13.25 19.45 3.23
CA ALA A 357 -12.26 18.93 2.28
C ALA A 357 -11.88 20.01 1.26
N ALA A 358 -10.71 19.92 0.65
CA ALA A 358 -10.22 20.91 -0.30
C ALA A 358 -9.51 20.26 -1.49
N SER A 359 -9.63 20.85 -2.68
CA SER A 359 -8.80 20.48 -3.84
C SER A 359 -7.32 20.75 -3.58
N ALA A 360 -6.43 20.08 -4.30
CA ALA A 360 -4.98 20.15 -4.06
C ALA A 360 -4.43 21.58 -4.23
N ASP A 361 -4.99 22.33 -5.17
CA ASP A 361 -4.68 23.73 -5.43
C ASP A 361 -5.42 24.74 -4.54
N LEU A 362 -6.23 24.27 -3.59
CA LEU A 362 -7.04 25.08 -2.67
C LEU A 362 -8.08 26.00 -3.34
N GLU A 363 -8.36 25.84 -4.63
CA GLU A 363 -9.35 26.67 -5.33
C GLU A 363 -10.80 26.29 -4.98
N ASP A 364 -11.05 25.02 -4.66
CA ASP A 364 -12.34 24.52 -4.21
C ASP A 364 -12.25 23.98 -2.78
N LEU A 365 -13.02 24.59 -1.88
CA LEU A 365 -13.28 24.04 -0.55
C LEU A 365 -14.69 23.50 -0.48
N THR A 366 -14.90 22.45 0.28
CA THR A 366 -16.20 21.81 0.46
C THR A 366 -16.45 21.50 1.92
N ALA A 367 -17.72 21.37 2.29
CA ALA A 367 -18.13 20.94 3.62
C ALA A 367 -19.54 20.33 3.56
N VAL A 368 -19.88 19.57 4.60
CA VAL A 368 -21.24 19.08 4.84
C VAL A 368 -21.86 19.80 6.02
N SER A 369 -23.18 19.96 6.02
CA SER A 369 -23.88 20.54 7.17
C SER A 369 -23.76 19.62 8.39
N THR A 370 -23.79 20.18 9.60
CA THR A 370 -23.69 19.39 10.85
C THR A 370 -24.85 18.41 11.05
N ASP A 371 -25.97 18.59 10.35
CA ASP A 371 -27.09 17.65 10.29
C ASP A 371 -26.98 16.63 9.13
N GLY A 372 -25.90 16.67 8.35
CA GLY A 372 -25.62 15.74 7.25
C GLY A 372 -26.56 15.87 6.05
N SER A 373 -27.37 16.92 5.93
CA SER A 373 -28.42 17.02 4.90
C SER A 373 -28.04 17.82 3.63
N SER A 374 -26.91 18.54 3.70
CA SER A 374 -26.49 19.50 2.67
C SER A 374 -24.98 19.46 2.44
N PHE A 375 -24.58 19.66 1.18
CA PHE A 375 -23.19 19.78 0.76
C PHE A 375 -22.95 21.18 0.19
N ARG A 376 -21.87 21.85 0.61
CA ARG A 376 -21.53 23.20 0.17
C ARG A 376 -20.14 23.25 -0.43
N ARG A 377 -19.98 24.09 -1.45
CA ARG A 377 -18.72 24.38 -2.12
C ARG A 377 -18.45 25.88 -2.11
N TRP A 378 -17.19 26.24 -1.94
CA TRP A 378 -16.65 27.59 -2.06
C TRP A 378 -15.58 27.60 -3.14
N ARG A 379 -15.73 28.50 -4.12
CA ARG A 379 -14.73 28.79 -5.15
C ARG A 379 -14.46 30.30 -5.15
N GLY A 380 -13.41 30.72 -4.47
CA GLY A 380 -13.20 32.13 -4.15
C GLY A 380 -14.38 32.72 -3.37
N GLU A 381 -15.05 33.73 -3.94
CA GLU A 381 -16.25 34.35 -3.33
C GLU A 381 -17.56 33.65 -3.73
N GLU A 382 -17.53 32.75 -4.72
CA GLU A 382 -18.71 32.02 -5.18
C GLU A 382 -19.00 30.86 -4.22
N VAL A 383 -20.27 30.72 -3.83
CA VAL A 383 -20.72 29.69 -2.90
C VAL A 383 -21.94 28.99 -3.48
N HIS A 384 -21.86 27.67 -3.58
CA HIS A 384 -22.99 26.84 -3.99
C HIS A 384 -23.35 25.84 -2.89
N THR A 385 -24.65 25.61 -2.68
CA THR A 385 -25.13 24.60 -1.71
C THR A 385 -26.08 23.64 -2.40
N ASN A 386 -25.64 22.40 -2.53
CA ASN A 386 -26.45 21.27 -2.97
C ASN A 386 -27.28 20.75 -1.79
N ALA A 387 -28.49 21.28 -1.66
CA ALA A 387 -29.47 20.74 -0.72
C ALA A 387 -30.12 19.49 -1.34
N GLY A 388 -30.03 18.35 -0.64
CA GLY A 388 -30.76 17.14 -1.02
C GLY A 388 -30.07 16.15 -1.94
N ILE A 389 -28.74 16.07 -1.85
CA ILE A 389 -28.00 14.87 -2.31
C ILE A 389 -28.49 13.64 -1.54
N GLY A 390 -28.55 13.75 -0.22
CA GLY A 390 -28.95 12.70 0.71
C GLY A 390 -29.10 13.26 2.13
N ASP A 391 -29.24 12.34 3.06
CA ASP A 391 -29.17 12.59 4.50
C ASP A 391 -27.95 11.82 5.06
N GLU A 392 -27.49 12.12 6.29
CA GLU A 392 -26.30 11.48 6.89
C GLU A 392 -25.06 11.52 5.99
N LEU A 393 -24.84 12.64 5.30
CA LEU A 393 -23.71 12.80 4.38
C LEU A 393 -22.38 12.75 5.15
N THR A 394 -21.44 11.95 4.65
CA THR A 394 -20.08 11.86 5.18
C THR A 394 -19.26 13.12 4.89
N THR A 395 -18.11 13.27 5.57
CA THR A 395 -17.06 14.17 5.10
C THR A 395 -16.72 13.84 3.63
N PRO A 396 -16.60 14.83 2.73
CA PRO A 396 -16.26 14.58 1.35
C PRO A 396 -14.82 14.08 1.22
N ALA A 397 -14.59 13.08 0.38
CA ALA A 397 -13.26 12.71 -0.10
C ALA A 397 -12.97 13.40 -1.43
N VAL A 398 -11.69 13.67 -1.71
CA VAL A 398 -11.24 14.22 -2.99
C VAL A 398 -10.51 13.12 -3.75
N ASP A 399 -10.84 12.92 -5.03
CA ASP A 399 -10.11 11.98 -5.88
C ASP A 399 -9.00 12.66 -6.70
N GLY A 400 -8.24 11.84 -7.43
CA GLY A 400 -7.15 12.34 -8.26
C GLY A 400 -7.59 13.30 -9.37
N ASP A 401 -8.85 13.24 -9.83
CA ASP A 401 -9.45 14.19 -10.79
C ASP A 401 -10.11 15.40 -10.09
N GLU A 402 -9.88 15.50 -8.78
CA GLU A 402 -10.37 16.52 -7.86
C GLU A 402 -11.89 16.55 -7.72
N ALA A 403 -12.56 15.46 -8.09
CA ALA A 403 -13.98 15.28 -7.83
C ALA A 403 -14.24 14.97 -6.36
N PHE A 404 -15.42 15.36 -5.87
CA PHE A 404 -15.81 15.19 -4.48
C PHE A 404 -16.72 13.98 -4.31
N TRP A 405 -16.33 13.06 -3.43
CA TRP A 405 -17.05 11.84 -3.16
C TRP A 405 -17.72 11.88 -1.79
N LEU A 406 -18.97 11.45 -1.71
CA LEU A 406 -19.79 11.49 -0.50
C LEU A 406 -20.53 10.17 -0.31
N GLY A 407 -20.53 9.63 0.90
CA GLY A 407 -21.46 8.59 1.33
C GLY A 407 -22.67 9.21 2.02
N GLY A 408 -23.74 8.44 2.19
CA GLY A 408 -24.92 8.82 2.98
C GLY A 408 -26.17 8.05 2.59
N LEU A 409 -27.34 8.54 2.99
CA LEU A 409 -28.64 7.93 2.74
C LEU A 409 -29.41 8.62 1.62
N GLN A 410 -29.92 7.84 0.68
CA GLN A 410 -30.82 8.37 -0.34
C GLN A 410 -32.17 8.72 0.28
N ARG A 411 -32.51 10.02 0.34
CA ARG A 411 -33.70 10.52 1.05
C ARG A 411 -35.01 9.80 0.72
N SER A 412 -35.23 9.41 -0.53
CA SER A 412 -36.50 8.78 -0.96
C SER A 412 -36.66 7.33 -0.53
N SER A 413 -35.55 6.59 -0.39
CA SER A 413 -35.55 5.15 -0.06
C SER A 413 -34.96 4.86 1.31
N GLN A 414 -34.24 5.80 1.92
CA GLN A 414 -33.45 5.64 3.15
C GLN A 414 -32.43 4.49 3.05
N THR A 415 -31.92 4.26 1.84
CA THR A 415 -30.90 3.24 1.56
C THR A 415 -29.54 3.91 1.38
N PRO A 416 -28.43 3.29 1.82
CA PRO A 416 -27.10 3.85 1.69
C PRO A 416 -26.68 3.96 0.22
N ARG A 417 -25.94 5.03 -0.10
CA ARG A 417 -25.43 5.33 -1.44
C ARG A 417 -24.12 6.10 -1.34
N ILE A 418 -23.35 6.02 -2.42
CA ILE A 418 -22.18 6.86 -2.66
C ILE A 418 -22.45 7.72 -3.90
N TRP A 419 -22.07 9.00 -3.82
CA TRP A 419 -22.16 9.96 -4.91
C TRP A 419 -20.81 10.58 -5.23
N VAL A 420 -20.67 11.02 -6.47
CA VAL A 420 -19.57 11.87 -6.94
C VAL A 420 -20.11 13.20 -7.47
N VAL A 421 -19.45 14.30 -7.12
CA VAL A 421 -19.70 15.65 -7.63
C VAL A 421 -18.47 16.10 -8.40
N ASP A 422 -18.61 16.31 -9.70
CA ASP A 422 -17.50 16.73 -10.56
C ASP A 422 -17.00 18.14 -10.19
N ARG A 423 -15.68 18.34 -10.19
CA ARG A 423 -15.08 19.65 -9.89
C ARG A 423 -15.51 20.73 -10.89
N ALA A 424 -15.58 20.39 -12.17
CA ALA A 424 -15.66 21.36 -13.27
C ALA A 424 -16.79 22.40 -13.12
N ASP A 425 -17.98 21.95 -12.71
CA ASP A 425 -19.15 22.82 -12.52
C ASP A 425 -19.40 23.03 -11.04
N LEU A 426 -19.36 24.29 -10.55
CA LEU A 426 -19.60 24.62 -9.14
C LEU A 426 -21.00 24.18 -8.69
N ASP A 427 -21.97 24.29 -9.60
CA ASP A 427 -23.38 23.91 -9.41
C ASP A 427 -23.64 22.45 -9.84
N GLY A 428 -22.57 21.66 -10.02
CA GLY A 428 -22.61 20.27 -10.46
C GLY A 428 -23.50 19.40 -9.57
N VAL A 429 -24.29 18.54 -10.20
CA VAL A 429 -25.19 17.61 -9.51
C VAL A 429 -24.45 16.36 -9.07
N ALA A 430 -24.71 15.90 -7.85
CA ALA A 430 -24.24 14.62 -7.35
C ALA A 430 -24.76 13.45 -8.20
N ARG A 431 -23.85 12.64 -8.72
CA ARG A 431 -24.15 11.44 -9.52
C ARG A 431 -23.94 10.19 -8.66
N PRO A 432 -24.91 9.27 -8.59
CA PRO A 432 -24.72 8.04 -7.83
C PRO A 432 -23.67 7.15 -8.50
N VAL A 433 -22.94 6.41 -7.67
CA VAL A 433 -22.00 5.37 -8.07
C VAL A 433 -22.62 4.02 -7.72
N GLU A 434 -22.58 3.05 -8.63
CA GLU A 434 -23.14 1.72 -8.40
C GLU A 434 -22.32 0.96 -7.35
N THR A 435 -22.97 0.52 -6.26
CA THR A 435 -22.37 -0.24 -5.16
C THR A 435 -23.26 -1.43 -4.79
N PRO A 436 -23.34 -2.49 -5.63
CA PRO A 436 -24.31 -3.58 -5.44
C PRO A 436 -24.13 -4.37 -4.14
N TRP A 437 -22.91 -4.33 -3.58
CA TRP A 437 -22.54 -5.00 -2.34
C TRP A 437 -22.94 -4.23 -1.07
N LEU A 438 -23.32 -2.96 -1.19
CA LEU A 438 -23.72 -2.12 -0.05
C LEU A 438 -25.16 -2.49 0.33
N ALA A 439 -25.32 -3.15 1.47
CA ALA A 439 -26.60 -3.65 1.92
C ALA A 439 -27.50 -2.53 2.48
N ASP A 440 -28.81 -2.76 2.58
CA ASP A 440 -29.76 -1.73 3.04
C ASP A 440 -29.55 -1.38 4.53
N ASP A 441 -28.96 -2.29 5.31
CA ASP A 441 -28.58 -2.17 6.72
C ASP A 441 -27.14 -1.68 6.93
N ASP A 442 -26.40 -1.38 5.86
CA ASP A 442 -25.11 -0.70 5.96
C ASP A 442 -25.30 0.82 6.05
N ARG A 443 -24.30 1.49 6.62
CA ARG A 443 -24.07 2.93 6.54
C ARG A 443 -22.64 3.18 6.09
N VAL A 444 -22.44 4.26 5.35
CA VAL A 444 -21.10 4.71 4.97
C VAL A 444 -20.66 5.71 6.04
N HIS A 445 -19.71 5.32 6.89
CA HIS A 445 -19.17 6.18 7.94
C HIS A 445 -18.16 7.18 7.37
N GLY A 446 -17.35 6.72 6.41
CA GLY A 446 -16.34 7.52 5.76
C GLY A 446 -15.82 6.85 4.49
N LEU A 447 -15.16 7.63 3.65
CA LEU A 447 -14.52 7.14 2.44
C LEU A 447 -13.24 7.92 2.16
N SER A 448 -12.35 7.30 1.41
CA SER A 448 -11.13 7.95 0.90
C SER A 448 -10.77 7.34 -0.44
N ILE A 449 -10.41 8.19 -1.40
CA ILE A 449 -10.08 7.75 -2.77
C ILE A 449 -8.57 7.72 -2.92
N SER A 450 -8.06 6.66 -3.54
CA SER A 450 -6.64 6.51 -3.74
C SER A 450 -6.14 7.66 -4.62
N PRO A 451 -4.95 8.20 -4.34
CA PRO A 451 -4.49 9.36 -5.07
C PRO A 451 -4.14 9.06 -6.55
N ASP A 452 -3.93 7.78 -6.88
CA ASP A 452 -3.86 7.31 -8.27
C ASP A 452 -5.24 7.28 -8.97
N GLY A 453 -6.34 7.41 -8.22
CA GLY A 453 -7.72 7.52 -8.71
C GLY A 453 -8.41 6.19 -9.04
N SER A 454 -7.78 5.05 -8.73
CA SER A 454 -8.27 3.72 -9.15
C SER A 454 -8.97 2.94 -8.03
N ARG A 455 -8.83 3.33 -6.76
CA ARG A 455 -9.37 2.57 -5.61
C ARG A 455 -10.10 3.47 -4.62
N ALA A 456 -11.08 2.91 -3.93
CA ALA A 456 -11.82 3.55 -2.86
C ALA A 456 -11.70 2.71 -1.59
N LEU A 457 -11.39 3.37 -0.48
CA LEU A 457 -11.59 2.85 0.87
C LEU A 457 -12.96 3.31 1.35
N VAL A 458 -13.71 2.41 1.97
CA VAL A 458 -15.00 2.71 2.58
C VAL A 458 -15.00 2.13 3.98
N VAL A 459 -15.24 3.00 4.96
CA VAL A 459 -15.53 2.59 6.34
C VAL A 459 -17.03 2.40 6.43
N LEU A 460 -17.44 1.19 6.78
CA LEU A 460 -18.86 0.85 6.94
C LEU A 460 -19.23 0.86 8.41
N GLU A 461 -20.52 1.05 8.67
CA GLU A 461 -21.16 0.91 9.97
C GLU A 461 -22.40 0.05 9.77
N GLN A 462 -22.62 -0.95 10.62
CA GLN A 462 -23.84 -1.76 10.58
C GLN A 462 -24.90 -1.18 11.50
N VAL A 463 -26.12 -1.04 11.01
CA VAL A 463 -27.25 -0.56 11.81
C VAL A 463 -28.33 -1.62 11.96
N ASP A 464 -29.03 -1.59 13.09
CA ASP A 464 -30.14 -2.48 13.35
C ASP A 464 -31.40 -2.09 12.55
N GLN A 465 -32.47 -2.88 12.69
CA GLN A 465 -33.74 -2.63 12.00
C GLN A 465 -34.44 -1.33 12.44
N ASP A 466 -34.07 -0.78 13.61
CA ASP A 466 -34.57 0.50 14.13
C ASP A 466 -33.67 1.67 13.68
N GLY A 467 -32.61 1.41 12.90
CA GLY A 467 -31.65 2.39 12.43
C GLY A 467 -30.71 2.90 13.52
N GLN A 468 -30.60 2.18 14.64
CA GLN A 468 -29.60 2.45 15.66
C GLN A 468 -28.32 1.70 15.31
N GLU A 469 -27.19 2.32 15.60
CA GLU A 469 -25.88 1.69 15.52
C GLU A 469 -25.91 0.38 16.32
N GLU A 470 -25.72 -0.76 15.64
CA GLU A 470 -25.42 -1.98 16.35
C GLU A 470 -24.05 -1.78 17.00
N GLN A 471 -23.91 -2.13 18.28
CA GLN A 471 -22.59 -2.18 18.90
C GLN A 471 -21.75 -3.21 18.15
N GLY A 472 -20.93 -2.74 17.23
CA GLY A 472 -20.31 -3.57 16.22
C GLY A 472 -19.11 -2.88 15.60
N PRO A 473 -18.28 -3.67 14.89
CA PRO A 473 -17.10 -3.13 14.26
C PRO A 473 -17.46 -2.16 13.14
N HIS A 474 -16.62 -1.14 12.93
CA HIS A 474 -16.63 -0.35 11.69
C HIS A 474 -15.64 -1.00 10.71
N PRO A 475 -16.05 -1.97 9.86
CA PRO A 475 -15.11 -2.64 8.98
C PRO A 475 -14.64 -1.69 7.87
N LEU A 476 -13.36 -1.82 7.53
CA LEU A 476 -12.77 -1.14 6.40
C LEU A 476 -12.75 -2.07 5.18
N VAL A 477 -13.24 -1.58 4.05
CA VAL A 477 -13.20 -2.29 2.78
C VAL A 477 -12.51 -1.49 1.68
N LEU A 478 -11.84 -2.21 0.77
CA LEU A 478 -11.18 -1.68 -0.42
C LEU A 478 -11.92 -2.15 -1.68
N SER A 479 -12.30 -1.22 -2.54
CA SER A 479 -12.91 -1.49 -3.84
C SER A 479 -12.17 -0.77 -4.95
N GLY A 480 -12.19 -1.34 -6.16
CA GLY A 480 -11.75 -0.67 -7.38
C GLY A 480 -12.83 0.29 -7.88
N ILE A 481 -12.41 1.39 -8.51
CA ILE A 481 -13.30 2.39 -9.12
C ILE A 481 -13.44 2.08 -10.61
N VAL A 482 -14.64 1.68 -11.03
CA VAL A 482 -14.98 1.44 -12.43
C VAL A 482 -15.42 2.75 -13.07
N ARG A 483 -14.86 3.07 -14.23
CA ARG A 483 -15.12 4.30 -14.99
C ARG A 483 -15.68 4.00 -16.37
N ASP A 484 -16.51 4.89 -16.89
CA ASP A 484 -17.01 4.80 -18.26
C ASP A 484 -15.97 5.25 -19.30
N GLY A 485 -16.33 5.18 -20.59
CA GLY A 485 -15.43 5.60 -21.69
C GLY A 485 -15.11 7.11 -21.72
N GLN A 486 -15.72 7.92 -20.85
CA GLN A 486 -15.39 9.34 -20.64
C GLN A 486 -14.55 9.56 -19.38
N GLY A 487 -14.15 8.49 -18.68
CA GLY A 487 -13.38 8.55 -17.44
C GLY A 487 -14.22 8.86 -16.20
N ARG A 488 -15.56 8.90 -16.31
CA ARG A 488 -16.42 9.22 -15.17
C ARG A 488 -16.60 7.99 -14.28
N PRO A 489 -16.51 8.11 -12.95
CA PRO A 489 -16.84 7.01 -12.05
C PRO A 489 -18.30 6.59 -12.21
N VAL A 490 -18.52 5.29 -12.34
CA VAL A 490 -19.85 4.69 -12.51
C VAL A 490 -20.15 3.57 -11.51
N GLY A 491 -19.13 2.91 -10.95
CA GLY A 491 -19.34 1.85 -9.97
C GLY A 491 -18.11 1.56 -9.11
N LEU A 492 -18.34 0.87 -7.99
CA LEU A 492 -17.31 0.23 -7.19
C LEU A 492 -17.43 -1.30 -7.35
N THR A 493 -16.31 -1.98 -7.53
CA THR A 493 -16.26 -3.45 -7.60
C THR A 493 -16.67 -4.07 -6.27
N ASP A 494 -16.84 -5.40 -6.24
CA ASP A 494 -16.98 -6.13 -4.98
C ASP A 494 -15.76 -5.87 -4.07
N PRO A 495 -15.97 -5.58 -2.78
CA PRO A 495 -14.91 -5.16 -1.88
C PRO A 495 -14.04 -6.33 -1.39
N ALA A 496 -12.80 -6.01 -1.04
CA ALA A 496 -11.97 -6.83 -0.17
C ALA A 496 -11.85 -6.20 1.24
N PRO A 497 -11.93 -6.98 2.32
CA PRO A 497 -11.72 -6.47 3.67
C PRO A 497 -10.25 -6.05 3.86
N VAL A 498 -10.04 -4.98 4.62
CA VAL A 498 -8.72 -4.44 4.97
C VAL A 498 -8.66 -4.22 6.48
N ALA A 499 -7.48 -4.40 7.07
CA ALA A 499 -7.25 -4.19 8.51
C ALA A 499 -8.21 -5.00 9.42
N ALA A 500 -8.46 -6.27 9.09
CA ALA A 500 -9.41 -7.15 9.80
C ALA A 500 -9.11 -7.38 11.30
N GLN A 501 -7.92 -6.99 11.75
CA GLN A 501 -7.49 -6.98 13.15
C GLN A 501 -8.02 -5.78 13.96
N LEU A 502 -8.51 -4.74 13.29
CA LEU A 502 -9.18 -3.61 13.92
C LEU A 502 -10.66 -3.95 14.07
N GLU A 503 -11.17 -3.81 15.29
CA GLU A 503 -12.61 -3.92 15.56
C GLU A 503 -13.29 -2.62 15.16
N ASP A 504 -12.74 -1.46 15.49
CA ASP A 504 -13.41 -0.18 15.23
C ASP A 504 -12.50 0.75 14.42
N VAL A 505 -12.77 0.95 13.12
CA VAL A 505 -12.07 1.92 12.28
C VAL A 505 -12.90 3.19 12.16
N THR A 506 -12.37 4.31 12.65
CA THR A 506 -13.08 5.62 12.65
C THR A 506 -12.55 6.58 11.59
N SER A 507 -11.35 6.35 11.08
CA SER A 507 -10.75 7.16 10.01
C SER A 507 -9.82 6.28 9.17
N ALA A 508 -9.90 6.43 7.85
CA ALA A 508 -9.00 5.77 6.91
C ALA A 508 -8.69 6.71 5.74
N ARG A 509 -7.42 7.06 5.56
CA ARG A 509 -6.97 8.02 4.55
C ARG A 509 -5.75 7.50 3.82
N TRP A 510 -5.73 7.62 2.51
CA TRP A 510 -4.54 7.28 1.74
C TRP A 510 -3.38 8.22 2.10
N SER A 511 -2.23 7.66 2.45
CA SER A 511 -0.98 8.41 2.64
C SER A 511 -0.11 8.38 1.38
N GLY A 512 -0.32 7.41 0.50
CA GLY A 512 0.27 7.32 -0.83
C GLY A 512 -0.38 6.21 -1.64
N ALA A 513 0.10 5.94 -2.85
CA ALA A 513 -0.53 4.96 -3.74
C ALA A 513 -0.54 3.51 -3.20
N GLY A 514 0.22 3.17 -2.16
CA GLY A 514 0.24 1.81 -1.60
C GLY A 514 0.05 1.77 -0.08
N GLU A 515 -0.30 2.89 0.54
CA GLU A 515 -0.27 3.04 1.99
C GLU A 515 -1.47 3.84 2.48
N VAL A 516 -1.99 3.44 3.65
CA VAL A 516 -3.15 4.04 4.30
C VAL A 516 -2.77 4.39 5.75
N LEU A 517 -3.19 5.57 6.19
CA LEU A 517 -3.21 5.97 7.58
C LEU A 517 -4.60 5.69 8.17
N LEU A 518 -4.65 5.00 9.30
CA LEU A 518 -5.86 4.56 9.98
C LEU A 518 -5.93 5.14 11.39
N VAL A 519 -7.13 5.46 11.85
CA VAL A 519 -7.45 5.55 13.28
C VAL A 519 -8.44 4.45 13.59
N GLY A 520 -8.09 3.58 14.51
CA GLY A 520 -8.98 2.52 14.94
C GLY A 520 -8.57 1.83 16.23
N GLN A 521 -9.30 0.79 16.62
CA GLN A 521 -9.11 0.10 17.89
C GLN A 521 -9.07 -1.42 17.68
N ARG A 522 -8.07 -2.10 18.26
CA ARG A 522 -8.06 -3.57 18.37
C ARG A 522 -8.79 -4.01 19.65
N ALA A 523 -9.22 -5.27 19.70
CA ALA A 523 -9.85 -5.88 20.88
C ALA A 523 -9.06 -5.68 22.20
N THR A 524 -7.74 -5.62 22.11
CA THR A 524 -6.83 -5.49 23.26
C THR A 524 -6.54 -4.05 23.65
N ASP A 525 -6.90 -3.09 22.81
CA ASP A 525 -6.56 -1.67 23.01
C ASP A 525 -7.56 -1.01 23.97
N ALA A 526 -7.07 -0.05 24.77
CA ALA A 526 -7.91 0.68 25.72
C ALA A 526 -8.75 1.80 25.08
N GLY A 527 -8.46 2.14 23.81
CA GLY A 527 -9.16 3.15 23.01
C GLY A 527 -8.57 3.22 21.60
N PRO A 528 -8.92 4.25 20.81
CA PRO A 528 -8.41 4.40 19.44
C PRO A 528 -6.91 4.71 19.39
N HIS A 529 -6.22 4.09 18.42
CA HIS A 529 -4.82 4.30 18.09
C HIS A 529 -4.64 4.67 16.60
N PRO A 530 -3.58 5.42 16.27
CA PRO A 530 -3.19 5.68 14.89
C PRO A 530 -2.29 4.56 14.38
N PHE A 531 -2.55 4.10 13.16
CA PHE A 531 -1.79 3.07 12.49
C PHE A 531 -1.42 3.47 11.07
N ARG A 532 -0.26 3.02 10.61
CA ARG A 532 0.11 2.99 9.20
C ARG A 532 -0.10 1.57 8.66
N LEU A 533 -0.68 1.47 7.47
CA LEU A 533 -0.90 0.19 6.80
C LEU A 533 -0.42 0.28 5.34
N PRO A 534 0.75 -0.29 5.02
CA PRO A 534 1.06 -0.66 3.64
C PRO A 534 0.02 -1.69 3.19
N LEU A 535 -0.69 -1.44 2.08
CA LEU A 535 -1.71 -2.38 1.61
C LEU A 535 -1.07 -3.71 1.19
N GLY A 536 -1.49 -4.80 1.84
CA GLY A 536 -0.84 -6.11 1.72
C GLY A 536 0.40 -6.28 2.61
N GLY A 537 0.62 -5.35 3.55
CA GLY A 537 1.65 -5.41 4.59
C GLY A 537 1.06 -5.60 5.99
N TRP A 538 1.91 -5.40 7.00
CA TRP A 538 1.54 -5.45 8.42
C TRP A 538 1.08 -4.09 8.91
N LEU A 539 0.16 -4.08 9.88
CA LEU A 539 -0.30 -2.87 10.55
C LEU A 539 0.72 -2.36 11.55
N GLU A 540 1.18 -1.13 11.35
CA GLU A 540 2.23 -0.50 12.12
C GLU A 540 1.65 0.56 13.07
N PRO A 541 1.68 0.36 14.41
CA PRO A 541 1.20 1.35 15.35
C PRO A 541 2.13 2.57 15.38
N LEU A 542 1.54 3.78 15.39
CA LEU A 542 2.29 5.05 15.47
C LEU A 542 2.44 5.58 16.91
N GLY A 543 2.18 4.73 17.91
CA GLY A 543 2.22 5.09 19.33
C GLY A 543 0.88 5.58 19.86
N GLU A 544 0.68 5.45 21.17
CA GLU A 544 -0.57 5.81 21.83
C GLU A 544 -0.70 7.33 21.99
N LEU A 545 -1.86 7.87 21.63
CA LEU A 545 -2.22 9.27 21.89
C LEU A 545 -3.56 9.31 22.63
N PRO A 546 -3.56 9.52 23.96
CA PRO A 546 -4.80 9.58 24.73
C PRO A 546 -5.78 10.63 24.19
N GLY A 547 -7.02 10.21 23.96
CA GLY A 547 -8.06 11.10 23.45
C GLY A 547 -7.97 11.38 21.94
N LEU A 548 -7.16 10.63 21.19
CA LEU A 548 -7.13 10.65 19.73
C LEU A 548 -8.54 10.55 19.14
N VAL A 549 -8.82 11.40 18.17
CA VAL A 549 -10.08 11.39 17.40
C VAL A 549 -9.87 11.38 15.89
N ASP A 550 -8.69 11.81 15.41
CA ASP A 550 -8.37 11.82 13.99
C ASP A 550 -6.85 11.88 13.77
N ALA A 551 -6.39 11.34 12.66
CA ALA A 551 -5.02 11.44 12.20
C ALA A 551 -5.02 11.58 10.67
N VAL A 552 -4.27 12.55 10.16
CA VAL A 552 -4.25 12.89 8.74
C VAL A 552 -2.83 12.71 8.19
N PRO A 553 -2.68 12.07 7.01
CA PRO A 553 -1.38 11.95 6.37
C PRO A 553 -1.03 13.27 5.69
N VAL A 554 0.23 13.66 5.73
CA VAL A 554 0.76 14.81 5.01
C VAL A 554 1.88 14.32 4.09
N PRO A 555 1.57 14.09 2.81
CA PRO A 555 2.58 13.72 1.83
C PRO A 555 3.62 14.84 1.69
N GLY A 556 4.90 14.51 1.70
CA GLY A 556 6.01 15.43 1.52
C GLY A 556 7.09 14.83 0.62
N ALA A 557 8.08 15.65 0.26
CA ALA A 557 9.11 15.25 -0.71
C ALA A 557 9.96 14.03 -0.28
N THR A 558 10.01 13.72 1.02
CA THR A 558 10.83 12.63 1.58
C THR A 558 10.01 11.50 2.21
N GLY A 559 8.69 11.52 2.11
CA GLY A 559 7.80 10.54 2.76
C GLY A 559 6.50 11.16 3.22
N VAL A 560 5.78 10.48 4.10
CA VAL A 560 4.47 10.93 4.60
C VAL A 560 4.56 11.20 6.10
N ASP A 561 4.38 12.47 6.47
CA ASP A 561 4.22 12.89 7.85
C ASP A 561 2.77 12.65 8.32
N VAL A 562 2.54 12.79 9.62
CA VAL A 562 1.20 12.62 10.23
C VAL A 562 0.90 13.79 11.13
N ILE A 563 -0.33 14.31 11.06
CA ILE A 563 -0.85 15.27 12.04
C ILE A 563 -2.04 14.62 12.73
N ALA A 564 -1.98 14.49 14.06
CA ALA A 564 -3.04 13.91 14.87
C ALA A 564 -3.82 14.97 15.65
N ARG A 565 -5.09 14.68 15.94
CA ARG A 565 -5.98 15.55 16.71
C ARG A 565 -6.64 14.78 17.85
N THR A 566 -6.77 15.44 19.00
CA THR A 566 -7.44 14.92 20.19
C THR A 566 -8.80 15.58 20.43
N ARG A 567 -9.65 14.94 21.24
CA ARG A 567 -11.03 15.39 21.54
C ARG A 567 -11.10 16.78 22.18
N ASP A 568 -10.06 17.20 22.90
CA ASP A 568 -9.94 18.53 23.50
C ASP A 568 -9.40 19.60 22.52
N GLY A 569 -9.23 19.24 21.25
CA GLY A 569 -8.80 20.14 20.18
C GLY A 569 -7.28 20.26 20.05
N GLY A 570 -6.50 19.48 20.82
CA GLY A 570 -5.05 19.45 20.69
C GLY A 570 -4.62 18.87 19.34
N VAL A 571 -3.65 19.50 18.70
CA VAL A 571 -2.99 19.05 17.48
C VAL A 571 -1.58 18.60 17.81
N TYR A 572 -1.21 17.43 17.32
CA TYR A 572 0.04 16.73 17.63
C TYR A 572 0.76 16.33 16.35
N VAL A 573 2.08 16.32 16.42
CA VAL A 573 2.97 15.73 15.40
C VAL A 573 3.81 14.62 16.05
N PRO A 574 4.27 13.63 15.28
CA PRO A 574 5.14 12.57 15.79
C PRO A 574 6.44 13.11 16.42
N GLU A 575 6.84 12.52 17.54
CA GLU A 575 8.13 12.75 18.20
C GLU A 575 8.82 11.39 18.45
N GLY A 576 9.92 11.12 17.74
CA GLY A 576 10.60 9.83 17.82
C GLY A 576 9.81 8.70 17.12
N GLN A 577 9.92 7.47 17.63
CA GLN A 577 9.30 6.29 17.00
C GLN A 577 7.82 6.09 17.36
N SER A 578 7.40 6.54 18.54
CA SER A 578 6.06 6.30 19.07
C SER A 578 5.55 7.40 20.02
N GLY A 579 6.24 8.54 20.04
CA GLY A 579 5.84 9.70 20.83
C GLY A 579 5.02 10.68 20.01
N TRP A 580 4.27 11.53 20.73
CA TRP A 580 3.47 12.60 20.17
C TRP A 580 3.78 13.89 20.90
N GLN A 581 4.05 14.96 20.17
CA GLN A 581 4.32 16.26 20.76
C GLN A 581 3.23 17.27 20.36
N PRO A 582 2.61 17.95 21.33
CA PRO A 582 1.58 18.95 21.06
C PRO A 582 2.19 20.18 20.39
N VAL A 583 1.49 20.71 19.40
CA VAL A 583 1.95 21.89 18.64
C VAL A 583 0.99 23.07 18.75
N ARG A 584 -0.31 22.84 18.55
CA ARG A 584 -1.36 23.88 18.52
C ARG A 584 -2.71 23.30 18.91
N ASN A 585 -3.76 24.13 18.89
CA ASN A 585 -5.14 23.68 18.95
C ASN A 585 -5.86 23.97 17.63
N ALA A 586 -6.72 23.06 17.20
CA ALA A 586 -7.60 23.23 16.06
C ALA A 586 -8.84 22.32 16.19
N ASP A 587 -9.96 22.78 15.64
CA ASP A 587 -11.19 21.99 15.56
C ASP A 587 -11.11 20.95 14.44
N GLN A 588 -10.40 21.27 13.34
CA GLN A 588 -10.18 20.39 12.20
C GLN A 588 -8.82 20.65 11.54
N VAL A 589 -8.22 19.60 10.97
CA VAL A 589 -7.05 19.65 10.09
C VAL A 589 -7.47 19.18 8.71
N VAL A 590 -7.17 19.95 7.67
CA VAL A 590 -7.51 19.64 6.27
C VAL A 590 -6.24 19.59 5.45
N VAL A 591 -6.01 18.44 4.83
CA VAL A 591 -4.92 18.23 3.87
C VAL A 591 -5.52 18.38 2.47
N PRO A 592 -5.06 19.35 1.66
CA PRO A 592 -5.59 19.56 0.32
C PRO A 592 -5.32 18.36 -0.60
N GLY A 593 -6.30 17.99 -1.44
CA GLY A 593 -6.17 16.93 -2.44
C GLY A 593 -6.57 15.52 -1.97
N GLY A 594 -7.05 15.37 -0.73
CA GLY A 594 -7.55 14.11 -0.18
C GLY A 594 -6.96 13.77 1.19
#